data_AF-A0A0P0YS34-F1
#
_entry.id   AF-A0A0P0YS34-F1
#
_cell.length_a   1.000
_cell.length_b   1.000
_cell.length_c   1.000
_cell.angle_alpha   90.00
_cell.angle_beta   90.00
_cell.angle_gamma   90.00
#
_symmetry.space_group_name_H-M   'P 1'
#
loop_
_entity.id
_entity.type
_entity.pdbx_description
1 polymer ?
#
loop_
_entity_poly.entity_id
_entity_poly.type
_entity_poly.pdbx_seq_one_letter_code
_entity_poly.pdbx_strand_id
1 'polypeptide(L)'
;MVVANFFGTKRRMTQLTCFKAYDIRGELGEELNEDIAYRIGRAYGEFLKPGKIVVGGDVRLTSESLKLALARGLMDAGTDVLDIGLSGTEEIYFATFHL
;
A
#
# COMPACT_ATOMS: atom_id res chain seq x y z
N MET A 1 -25.11 -21.88 11.71
CA MET A 1 -24.36 -22.07 10.45
C MET A 1 -25.01 -21.19 9.40
N VAL A 2 -24.42 -20.03 9.11
CA VAL A 2 -24.98 -19.09 8.10
C VAL A 2 -24.36 -19.47 6.76
N VAL A 3 -25.18 -19.96 5.84
CA VAL A 3 -24.77 -20.17 4.44
C VAL A 3 -24.96 -18.85 3.72
N ALA A 4 -23.87 -18.10 3.53
CA ALA A 4 -23.88 -16.92 2.67
C ALA A 4 -23.68 -17.39 1.22
N ASN A 5 -24.77 -17.41 0.45
CA ASN A 5 -24.70 -17.59 -0.99
C ASN A 5 -24.08 -16.34 -1.63
N PHE A 6 -22.78 -16.41 -1.95
CA PHE A 6 -22.15 -15.46 -2.83
C PHE A 6 -22.56 -15.77 -4.27
N PHE A 7 -23.71 -15.26 -4.70
CA PHE A 7 -23.96 -15.04 -6.13
C PHE A 7 -23.04 -13.91 -6.59
N GLY A 8 -21.80 -14.27 -6.90
CA GLY A 8 -20.81 -13.35 -7.45
C GLY A 8 -21.24 -12.93 -8.86
N THR A 9 -21.92 -11.79 -8.97
CA THR A 9 -21.87 -10.97 -10.19
C THR A 9 -20.41 -10.89 -10.59
N LYS A 10 -20.07 -11.29 -11.82
CA LYS A 10 -18.74 -11.07 -12.42
C LYS A 10 -18.42 -9.58 -12.26
N ARG A 11 -17.73 -9.21 -11.18
CA ARG A 11 -17.19 -7.86 -11.01
C ARG A 11 -16.26 -7.69 -12.19
N ARG A 12 -16.59 -6.78 -13.11
CA ARG A 12 -15.61 -6.31 -14.09
C ARG A 12 -14.45 -5.76 -13.27
N MET A 13 -13.38 -6.54 -13.10
CA MET A 13 -12.14 -6.00 -12.60
C MET A 13 -11.65 -5.05 -13.68
N THR A 14 -11.78 -3.75 -13.42
CA THR A 14 -10.96 -2.77 -14.11
C THR A 14 -9.50 -3.18 -13.91
N GLN A 15 -8.75 -3.29 -15.01
CA GLN A 15 -7.33 -3.61 -14.91
C GLN A 15 -6.64 -2.50 -14.11
N LEU A 16 -5.83 -2.90 -13.12
CA LEU A 16 -4.99 -1.97 -12.37
C LEU A 16 -3.78 -1.62 -13.25
N THR A 17 -3.84 -0.47 -13.91
CA THR A 17 -2.78 0.01 -14.83
C THR A 17 -1.58 0.59 -14.09
N CYS A 18 -1.70 0.86 -12.79
CA CYS A 18 -0.65 1.46 -11.98
C CYS A 18 0.53 0.53 -11.67
N PHE A 19 0.42 -0.78 -11.89
CA PHE A 19 1.55 -1.71 -11.72
C PHE A 19 2.46 -1.67 -12.94
N LYS A 20 3.68 -1.16 -12.77
CA LYS A 20 4.72 -1.13 -13.81
C LYS A 20 5.78 -2.20 -13.54
N ALA A 21 6.82 -2.26 -14.38
CA ALA A 21 7.85 -3.29 -14.29
C ALA A 21 8.68 -3.23 -12.99
N TYR A 22 8.89 -2.04 -12.42
CA TYR A 22 9.77 -1.83 -11.27
C TYR A 22 9.09 -1.16 -10.07
N ASP A 23 7.99 -0.45 -10.30
CA ASP A 23 7.29 0.31 -9.27
C ASP A 23 5.78 0.40 -9.56
N ILE A 24 5.06 1.01 -8.62
CA ILE A 24 3.65 1.35 -8.75
C ILE A 24 3.57 2.83 -9.07
N ARG A 25 3.02 3.17 -10.23
CA ARG A 25 2.95 4.53 -10.74
C ARG A 25 1.72 4.71 -11.61
N GLY A 26 0.98 5.79 -11.39
CA GLY A 26 -0.17 6.13 -12.21
C GLY A 26 -0.71 7.52 -11.88
N GLU A 27 -1.67 7.97 -12.68
CA GLU A 27 -2.41 9.20 -12.42
C GLU A 27 -3.23 9.08 -11.12
N LEU A 28 -3.15 10.12 -10.29
CA LEU A 28 -3.78 10.12 -8.98
C LEU A 28 -5.30 10.33 -9.08
N GLY A 29 -6.05 9.56 -8.30
CA GLY A 29 -7.52 9.54 -8.34
C GLY A 29 -8.06 8.55 -9.37
N GLU A 30 -7.41 8.39 -10.52
CA GLU A 30 -7.86 7.49 -11.59
C GLU A 30 -7.17 6.11 -11.54
N GLU A 31 -5.83 6.08 -11.60
CA GLU A 31 -5.05 4.85 -11.67
C GLU A 31 -4.47 4.44 -10.31
N LEU A 32 -4.17 5.42 -9.46
CA LEU A 32 -3.67 5.23 -8.10
C LEU A 32 -4.41 6.14 -7.12
N ASN A 33 -4.93 5.57 -6.03
CA ASN A 33 -5.66 6.30 -4.99
C ASN A 33 -5.49 5.60 -3.64
N GLU A 34 -6.08 6.18 -2.60
CA GLU A 34 -5.97 5.69 -1.22
C GLU A 34 -6.53 4.28 -1.01
N ASP A 35 -7.62 3.89 -1.70
CA ASP A 35 -8.15 2.52 -1.63
C ASP A 35 -7.14 1.52 -2.20
N ILE A 36 -6.54 1.85 -3.35
CA ILE A 36 -5.52 1.01 -3.98
C ILE A 36 -4.28 0.91 -3.07
N ALA A 37 -3.81 2.03 -2.51
CA ALA A 37 -2.67 2.06 -1.59
C ALA A 37 -2.93 1.21 -0.33
N TYR A 38 -4.11 1.34 0.28
CA TYR A 38 -4.53 0.51 1.40
C TYR A 38 -4.51 -0.99 1.06
N ARG A 39 -5.08 -1.35 -0.09
CA ARG A 39 -5.15 -2.75 -0.54
C ARG A 39 -3.78 -3.33 -0.86
N ILE A 40 -2.85 -2.51 -1.40
CA ILE A 40 -1.45 -2.91 -1.58
C ILE A 40 -0.82 -3.22 -0.22
N GLY A 41 -0.99 -2.34 0.77
CA GLY A 41 -0.46 -2.54 2.13
C GLY A 41 -1.00 -3.81 2.79
N ARG A 42 -2.32 -4.01 2.74
CA ARG A 42 -2.97 -5.24 3.24
C ARG A 42 -2.41 -6.49 2.55
N ALA A 43 -2.39 -6.49 1.22
CA ALA A 43 -1.93 -7.64 0.45
C ALA A 43 -0.46 -7.97 0.73
N TYR A 44 0.39 -6.94 0.84
CA TYR A 44 1.80 -7.11 1.17
C TYR A 44 1.97 -7.73 2.57
N GLY A 45 1.28 -7.18 3.59
CA GLY A 45 1.30 -7.69 4.96
C GLY A 45 0.79 -9.13 5.08
N GLU A 46 -0.32 -9.45 4.39
CA GLU A 46 -0.89 -10.81 4.40
C GLU A 46 -0.02 -11.84 3.69
N PHE A 47 0.60 -11.46 2.57
CA PHE A 47 1.37 -12.36 1.72
C PHE A 47 2.78 -12.61 2.27
N LEU A 48 3.51 -11.56 2.63
CA LEU A 48 4.90 -11.67 3.09
C LEU A 48 5.03 -11.84 4.60
N LYS A 49 4.02 -11.39 5.37
CA LYS A 49 4.01 -11.40 6.84
C LYS A 49 5.30 -10.83 7.45
N PRO A 50 5.71 -9.62 7.04
CA PRO A 50 6.88 -8.97 7.62
C PRO A 50 6.62 -8.62 9.10
N GLY A 51 7.69 -8.55 9.89
CA GLY A 51 7.61 -8.06 11.26
C GLY A 51 7.38 -6.55 11.30
N LYS A 52 8.31 -5.79 10.72
CA LYS A 52 8.30 -4.32 10.68
C LYS A 52 8.58 -3.82 9.26
N ILE A 53 7.89 -2.78 8.82
CA ILE A 53 8.09 -2.11 7.53
C ILE A 53 8.34 -0.62 7.73
N VAL A 54 9.37 -0.10 7.07
CA VAL A 54 9.65 1.33 6.99
C VAL A 54 8.81 1.96 5.90
N VAL A 55 8.19 3.08 6.21
CA VAL A 55 7.36 3.86 5.29
C VAL A 55 7.84 5.31 5.31
N GLY A 56 7.94 5.93 4.14
CA GLY A 56 8.28 7.34 3.98
C GLY A 56 7.62 7.91 2.73
N GLY A 57 7.59 9.23 2.59
CA GLY A 57 6.96 9.90 1.45
C GLY A 57 7.75 11.12 1.00
N ASP A 58 7.59 11.49 -0.27
CA ASP A 58 8.22 12.70 -0.82
C ASP A 58 7.34 13.95 -0.65
N VAL A 59 7.78 15.08 -1.23
CA VAL A 59 7.18 16.41 -1.06
C VAL A 59 5.81 16.60 -1.74
N ARG A 60 5.26 15.62 -2.46
CA ARG A 60 3.95 15.82 -3.11
C ARG A 60 2.85 15.89 -2.07
N LEU A 61 1.89 16.79 -2.28
CA LEU A 61 0.73 16.98 -1.39
C LEU A 61 -0.08 15.69 -1.18
N THR A 62 -0.07 14.81 -2.18
CA THR A 62 -0.78 13.53 -2.18
C THR A 62 0.02 12.39 -1.56
N SER A 63 1.33 12.56 -1.36
CA SER A 63 2.18 11.50 -0.81
C SER A 63 1.78 11.13 0.60
N GLU A 64 1.42 12.12 1.43
CA GLU A 64 1.00 11.86 2.82
C GLU A 64 -0.24 10.97 2.89
N SER A 65 -1.28 11.25 2.10
CA SER A 65 -2.53 10.47 2.20
C SER A 65 -2.37 9.05 1.66
N LEU A 66 -1.62 8.86 0.57
CA LEU A 66 -1.28 7.53 0.06
C LEU A 66 -0.40 6.74 1.03
N LYS A 67 0.58 7.40 1.66
CA LYS A 67 1.47 6.81 2.66
C LYS A 67 0.68 6.31 3.87
N LEU A 68 -0.23 7.14 4.39
CA LEU A 68 -1.09 6.77 5.53
C LEU A 68 -2.06 5.63 5.18
N ALA A 69 -2.62 5.63 3.96
CA ALA A 69 -3.47 4.54 3.49
C ALA A 69 -2.69 3.21 3.41
N LEU A 70 -1.48 3.23 2.83
CA LEU A 70 -0.58 2.08 2.78
C LEU A 70 -0.22 1.57 4.18
N ALA A 71 0.18 2.47 5.07
CA ALA A 71 0.53 2.15 6.46
C ALA A 71 -0.63 1.50 7.20
N ARG A 72 -1.84 2.05 7.05
CA ARG A 72 -3.07 1.45 7.61
C ARG A 72 -3.30 0.05 7.08
N GLY A 73 -3.09 -0.18 5.78
CA GLY A 73 -3.20 -1.51 5.18
C GLY A 73 -2.21 -2.50 5.79
N LEU A 74 -0.95 -2.10 5.96
CA LEU A 74 0.07 -2.93 6.61
C LEU A 74 -0.31 -3.26 8.07
N MET A 75 -0.68 -2.25 8.86
CA MET A 75 -1.03 -2.42 10.28
C MET A 75 -2.25 -3.32 10.47
N ASP A 76 -3.30 -3.14 9.67
CA ASP A 76 -4.49 -3.99 9.79
C ASP A 76 -4.14 -5.46 9.44
N ALA A 77 -3.12 -5.71 8.60
CA ALA A 77 -2.62 -7.04 8.28
C ALA A 77 -1.66 -7.62 9.36
N GLY A 78 -1.42 -6.89 10.44
CA GLY A 78 -0.58 -7.31 11.57
C GLY A 78 0.91 -7.01 11.40
N THR A 79 1.27 -6.07 10.51
CA THR A 79 2.64 -5.60 10.31
C THR A 79 2.89 -4.30 11.09
N ASP A 80 4.00 -4.22 11.83
CA ASP A 80 4.42 -2.96 12.47
C ASP A 80 4.92 -1.97 11.42
N VAL A 81 4.54 -0.70 11.53
CA VAL A 81 4.97 0.36 10.61
C VAL A 81 5.85 1.37 11.33
N LEU A 82 7.01 1.66 10.74
CA LEU A 82 7.90 2.75 11.12
C LEU A 82 7.81 3.85 10.05
N ASP A 83 7.05 4.90 10.33
CA ASP A 83 6.96 6.08 9.47
C ASP A 83 8.13 7.04 9.75
N ILE A 84 8.99 7.26 8.75
CA ILE A 84 10.13 8.19 8.82
C ILE A 84 9.78 9.60 8.30
N GLY A 85 8.53 9.82 7.91
CA GLY A 85 8.01 11.13 7.51
C GLY A 85 8.34 11.50 6.08
N LEU A 86 8.69 12.79 5.90
CA LEU A 86 9.13 13.34 4.62
C LEU A 86 10.59 12.92 4.38
N SER A 87 10.82 12.09 3.39
CA SER A 87 12.13 11.45 3.16
C SER A 87 12.35 11.16 1.67
N GLY A 88 13.62 11.18 1.25
CA GLY A 88 14.04 10.65 -0.04
C GLY A 88 13.94 9.13 -0.12
N THR A 89 13.95 8.60 -1.34
CA THR A 89 13.91 7.15 -1.59
C THR A 89 15.14 6.45 -0.99
N GLU A 90 16.31 7.09 -1.06
CA GLU A 90 17.55 6.60 -0.48
C GLU A 90 17.52 6.50 1.05
N GLU A 91 16.78 7.39 1.72
CA GLU A 91 16.60 7.35 3.17
C GLU A 91 15.70 6.17 3.57
N ILE A 92 14.65 5.89 2.79
CA ILE A 92 13.80 4.71 2.99
C ILE A 92 14.64 3.44 2.81
N TYR A 93 15.49 3.36 1.79
CA TYR A 93 16.40 2.22 1.61
C TYR A 93 17.35 2.07 2.79
N PHE A 94 18.02 3.14 3.21
CA PHE A 94 18.93 3.10 4.35
C PHE A 94 18.21 2.66 5.62
N ALA A 95 17.07 3.28 5.94
CA ALA A 95 16.27 2.97 7.13
C ALA A 95 15.76 1.52 7.14
N THR A 96 15.38 0.98 5.98
CA THR A 96 14.93 -0.42 5.85
C THR A 96 16.02 -1.42 6.26
N PHE A 97 17.30 -1.10 6.01
CA PHE A 97 18.42 -1.96 6.42
C PHE A 97 18.96 -1.65 7.81
N HIS A 98 18.71 -0.44 8.34
CA HIS A 98 19.39 0.08 9.53
C HIS A 98 18.52 0.15 10.80
N LEU A 99 17.18 0.26 10.69
CA LEU A 99 16.24 0.48 11.80
C LEU A 99 15.31 -0.72 12.04
#